data_AF-A0AAX4PIR9-F1
#
_entry.id   AF-A0AAX4PIR9-F1
#
_cell.length_a   1.000
_cell.length_b   1.000
_cell.length_c   1.000
_cell.angle_alpha   90.00
_cell.angle_beta   90.00
_cell.angle_gamma   90.00
#
_symmetry.space_group_name_H-M   'P 1'
#
loop_
_entity.id
_entity.type
_entity.pdbx_description
1 polymer ?
#
loop_
_entity_poly.entity_id
_entity_poly.type
_entity_poly.pdbx_seq_one_letter_code
_entity_poly.pdbx_strand_id
1 'polypeptide(L)'
;MADEGYESFATDDFVDFSNDLRKILKTIDTRVEHWLSQDSVEALNEALKAFIVEVSESSIAALESEKKNIIQPSHIVEGLRAKGFGDIADDLERDHPKLLVSGRKKKKDDGGMTEKEALELQQKLFAQAKARQAM
;
A
#
# COMPACT_ATOMS: atom_id res chain seq x y z
N MET A 1 -12.43 17.73 -12.11
CA MET A 1 -12.53 16.93 -10.88
C MET A 1 -12.14 15.52 -11.27
N ALA A 2 -10.94 15.10 -10.90
CA ALA A 2 -10.46 13.75 -11.18
C ALA A 2 -11.05 12.85 -10.10
N ASP A 3 -11.85 11.89 -10.54
CA ASP A 3 -12.36 10.79 -9.73
C ASP A 3 -11.18 9.88 -9.41
N GLU A 4 -10.60 10.05 -8.21
CA GLU A 4 -9.61 9.12 -7.69
C GLU A 4 -10.35 7.82 -7.41
N GLY A 5 -10.10 6.79 -8.22
CA GLY A 5 -10.71 5.48 -8.06
C GLY A 5 -10.34 4.87 -6.72
N TYR A 6 -11.24 4.99 -5.75
CA TYR A 6 -11.18 4.27 -4.49
C TYR A 6 -11.60 2.83 -4.76
N GLU A 7 -10.64 1.91 -4.86
CA GLU A 7 -10.99 0.50 -4.72
C GLU A 7 -11.49 0.28 -3.30
N SER A 8 -12.79 -0.02 -3.18
CA SER A 8 -13.43 -0.43 -1.95
C SER A 8 -12.74 -1.71 -1.47
N PHE A 9 -11.95 -1.62 -0.40
CA PHE A 9 -11.46 -2.79 0.33
C PHE A 9 -12.66 -3.61 0.76
N ALA A 10 -12.84 -4.79 0.15
CA ALA A 10 -13.99 -5.62 0.46
C ALA A 10 -13.75 -6.27 1.83
N THR A 11 -14.81 -6.49 2.59
CA THR A 11 -14.74 -7.29 3.83
C THR A 11 -14.12 -8.67 3.60
N ASP A 12 -14.21 -9.18 2.37
CA ASP A 12 -13.61 -10.44 1.93
C ASP A 12 -12.07 -10.42 1.99
N ASP A 13 -11.42 -9.27 1.78
CA ASP A 13 -9.96 -9.13 1.88
C ASP A 13 -9.47 -9.31 3.33
N PHE A 14 -10.30 -8.95 4.31
CA PHE A 14 -10.02 -9.17 5.73
C PHE A 14 -10.25 -10.63 6.15
N VAL A 15 -11.22 -11.31 5.52
CA VAL A 15 -11.46 -12.75 5.70
C VAL A 15 -10.29 -13.57 5.16
N ASP A 16 -9.68 -13.13 4.06
CA ASP A 16 -8.47 -13.75 3.52
C ASP A 16 -7.24 -13.56 4.41
N PHE A 17 -7.09 -12.40 5.07
CA PHE A 17 -6.07 -12.23 6.12
C PHE A 17 -6.27 -13.19 7.30
N SER A 18 -7.51 -13.46 7.73
CA SER A 18 -7.80 -14.47 8.76
C SER A 18 -7.40 -15.89 8.33
N ASN A 19 -7.62 -16.22 7.05
CA ASN A 19 -7.17 -17.50 6.48
C ASN A 19 -5.65 -17.58 6.36
N ASP A 20 -4.98 -16.49 5.99
CA ASP A 20 -3.52 -16.41 5.91
C ASP A 20 -2.86 -16.40 7.29
N LEU A 21 -3.47 -15.76 8.29
CA LEU A 21 -3.07 -15.85 9.68
C LEU A 21 -3.21 -17.30 10.17
N ARG A 22 -4.31 -17.97 9.83
CA ARG A 22 -4.49 -19.40 10.12
C ARG A 22 -3.42 -20.26 9.42
N LYS A 23 -2.99 -19.92 8.20
CA LYS A 23 -1.88 -20.61 7.51
C LYS A 23 -0.53 -20.34 8.17
N ILE A 24 -0.25 -19.11 8.60
CA ILE A 24 0.95 -18.73 9.34
C ILE A 24 0.98 -19.48 10.68
N LEU A 25 -0.13 -19.46 11.42
CA LEU A 25 -0.30 -20.25 12.64
C LEU A 25 -0.09 -21.74 12.38
N LYS A 26 -0.62 -22.30 11.28
CA LYS A 26 -0.39 -23.71 10.89
C LYS A 26 1.06 -24.00 10.44
N THR A 27 1.77 -22.99 9.95
CA THR A 27 3.19 -23.09 9.58
C THR A 27 4.08 -22.97 10.82
N ILE A 28 3.65 -22.20 11.82
CA ILE A 28 4.23 -22.19 13.17
C ILE A 28 3.93 -23.54 13.87
N ASP A 29 2.71 -24.06 13.74
CA ASP A 29 2.23 -25.36 14.25
C ASP A 29 3.12 -26.52 13.76
N THR A 30 3.57 -26.48 12.49
CA THR A 30 4.49 -27.47 11.92
C THR A 30 5.96 -27.30 12.33
N ARG A 31 6.36 -26.18 12.97
CA ARG A 31 7.70 -25.98 13.56
C ARG A 31 7.70 -26.04 15.09
N VAL A 32 6.53 -26.00 15.73
CA VAL A 32 6.33 -25.91 17.18
C VAL A 32 5.14 -26.80 17.59
N GLU A 33 5.24 -28.11 17.37
CA GLU A 33 4.12 -29.05 17.55
C GLU A 33 3.54 -29.19 18.99
N HIS A 34 3.86 -28.34 19.98
CA HIS A 34 3.41 -28.61 21.37
C HIS A 34 3.24 -27.45 22.36
N TRP A 35 3.51 -26.18 22.02
CA TRP A 35 3.67 -25.14 23.05
C TRP A 35 2.45 -24.24 23.30
N LEU A 36 1.42 -24.31 22.45
CA LEU A 36 0.24 -23.46 22.56
C LEU A 36 -0.99 -24.32 22.81
N SER A 37 -1.63 -24.14 23.97
CA SER A 37 -2.95 -24.70 24.23
C SER A 37 -4.00 -24.06 23.32
N GLN A 38 -5.16 -24.70 23.17
CA GLN A 38 -6.32 -24.12 22.49
C GLN A 38 -6.63 -22.71 23.02
N ASP A 39 -6.65 -22.55 24.35
CA ASP A 39 -6.86 -21.27 25.01
C ASP A 39 -5.77 -20.23 24.67
N SER A 40 -4.52 -20.65 24.48
CA SER A 40 -3.42 -19.76 24.09
C SER A 40 -3.60 -19.27 22.65
N VAL A 41 -4.10 -20.12 21.76
CA VAL A 41 -4.43 -19.75 20.37
C VAL A 41 -5.60 -18.78 20.34
N GLU A 42 -6.63 -19.00 21.15
CA GLU A 42 -7.77 -18.10 21.27
C GLU A 42 -7.34 -16.73 21.83
N ALA A 43 -6.53 -16.72 22.89
CA ALA A 43 -5.96 -15.50 23.45
C ALA A 43 -5.12 -14.72 22.43
N LEU A 44 -4.29 -15.42 21.64
CA LEU A 44 -3.49 -14.78 20.58
C LEU A 44 -4.38 -14.17 19.49
N ASN A 45 -5.44 -14.86 19.08
CA ASN A 45 -6.38 -14.33 18.08
C ASN A 45 -7.08 -13.06 18.57
N GLU A 46 -7.55 -13.05 19.82
CA GLU A 46 -8.19 -11.85 20.39
C GLU A 46 -7.18 -10.70 20.56
N ALA A 47 -5.95 -10.99 20.97
CA ALA A 47 -4.89 -9.99 21.09
C ALA A 47 -4.55 -9.36 19.72
N LEU A 48 -4.49 -10.16 18.66
CA LEU A 48 -4.23 -9.67 17.30
C LEU A 48 -5.38 -8.80 16.77
N LYS A 49 -6.63 -9.18 17.03
CA LYS A 49 -7.80 -8.34 16.68
C LYS A 49 -7.74 -6.99 17.40
N ALA A 50 -7.46 -7.00 18.70
CA ALA A 50 -7.33 -5.78 19.49
C ALA A 50 -6.16 -4.92 18.99
N PHE A 51 -5.02 -5.53 18.64
CA PHE A 51 -3.87 -4.84 18.09
C PHE A 51 -4.18 -4.13 16.77
N ILE A 52 -4.96 -4.75 15.87
CA ILE A 52 -5.39 -4.10 14.63
C ILE A 52 -6.20 -2.84 14.91
N VAL A 53 -7.11 -2.88 15.88
CA VAL A 53 -7.91 -1.71 16.28
C VAL A 53 -7.01 -0.61 16.82
N GLU A 54 -6.10 -0.94 17.74
CA GLU A 54 -5.15 0.01 18.35
C GLU A 54 -4.26 0.71 17.30
N VAL A 55 -3.72 -0.06 16.34
CA VAL A 55 -2.91 0.49 15.24
C VAL A 55 -3.77 1.33 14.31
N SER A 56 -5.01 0.93 14.05
CA SER A 56 -5.93 1.70 13.20
C SER A 56 -6.26 3.06 13.82
N GLU A 57 -6.59 3.12 15.11
CA GLU A 57 -6.88 4.37 15.82
C GLU A 57 -5.67 5.32 15.82
N SER A 58 -4.47 4.80 16.07
CA SER A 58 -3.24 5.62 16.01
C SER A 58 -2.91 6.09 14.59
N SER A 59 -3.19 5.27 13.57
CA SER A 59 -3.03 5.65 12.16
C SER A 59 -4.06 6.70 11.73
N ILE A 60 -5.28 6.66 12.28
CA ILE A 60 -6.30 7.70 12.06
C ILE A 60 -5.87 9.02 12.70
N ALA A 61 -5.32 8.98 13.92
CA ALA A 61 -4.78 10.19 14.56
C ALA A 61 -3.66 10.84 13.72
N ALA A 62 -2.78 10.02 13.10
CA ALA A 62 -1.79 10.50 12.15
C ALA A 62 -2.44 11.11 10.89
N LEU A 63 -3.46 10.46 10.33
CA LEU A 63 -4.23 10.95 9.18
C LEU A 63 -4.89 12.32 9.42
N GLU A 64 -5.53 12.50 10.58
CA GLU A 64 -6.23 13.74 10.95
C GLU A 64 -5.29 14.95 10.96
N SER A 65 -4.00 14.72 11.27
CA SER A 65 -2.98 15.76 11.23
C SER A 65 -2.71 16.28 9.80
N GLU A 66 -2.95 15.45 8.77
CA GLU A 66 -2.69 15.77 7.37
C GLU A 66 -3.92 16.32 6.60
N LYS A 67 -5.09 16.46 7.24
CA LYS A 67 -6.37 16.85 6.60
C LYS A 67 -6.74 15.98 5.38
N LYS A 68 -6.32 14.73 5.38
CA LYS A 68 -6.70 13.73 4.37
C LYS A 68 -7.80 12.85 4.92
N ASN A 69 -8.54 12.20 4.03
CA ASN A 69 -9.63 11.29 4.40
C ASN A 69 -9.28 9.81 4.22
N ILE A 70 -8.06 9.50 3.74
CA ILE A 70 -7.60 8.13 3.48
C ILE A 70 -6.31 7.84 4.24
N ILE A 71 -6.31 6.75 5.00
CA ILE A 71 -5.11 6.20 5.60
C ILE A 71 -4.15 5.77 4.48
N GLN A 72 -2.95 6.33 4.48
CA GLN A 72 -1.84 5.96 3.61
C GLN A 72 -0.89 5.05 4.38
N PRO A 73 -0.07 4.23 3.70
CA PRO A 73 0.94 3.41 4.37
C PRO A 73 1.89 4.20 5.28
N SER A 74 2.16 5.48 4.97
CA SER A 74 2.93 6.38 5.83
C SER A 74 2.26 6.64 7.17
N HIS A 75 0.94 6.79 7.23
CA HIS A 75 0.21 7.00 8.47
C HIS A 75 0.25 5.77 9.38
N ILE A 76 0.35 4.56 8.79
CA ILE A 76 0.51 3.32 9.55
C ILE A 76 1.88 3.27 10.23
N VAL A 77 2.94 3.63 9.51
CA VAL A 77 4.30 3.74 10.07
C VAL A 77 4.35 4.76 11.21
N GLU A 78 3.71 5.92 11.02
CA GLU A 78 3.63 6.95 12.06
C GLU A 78 2.81 6.50 13.27
N GLY A 79 1.67 5.84 13.06
CA GLY A 79 0.84 5.28 14.13
C GLY A 79 1.59 4.23 14.95
N LEU A 80 2.32 3.32 14.29
CA LEU A 80 3.18 2.34 14.94
C LEU A 80 4.25 3.00 15.81
N ARG A 81 4.96 4.01 15.28
CA ARG A 81 5.98 4.76 16.03
C ARG A 81 5.38 5.50 17.23
N ALA A 82 4.21 6.12 17.07
CA ALA A 82 3.52 6.84 18.14
C ALA A 82 3.10 5.94 19.31
N LYS A 83 2.76 4.67 19.03
CA LYS A 83 2.42 3.66 20.04
C LYS A 83 3.64 2.93 20.63
N GLY A 84 4.85 3.23 20.17
CA GLY A 84 6.08 2.62 20.66
C GLY A 84 6.50 1.34 19.94
N PHE A 85 5.87 0.99 18.83
CA PHE A 85 6.21 -0.17 18.00
C PHE A 85 7.24 0.18 16.91
N GLY A 86 8.29 0.91 17.28
CA GLY A 86 9.31 1.43 16.35
C GLY A 86 10.00 0.33 15.55
N ASP A 87 10.37 -0.78 16.20
CA ASP A 87 11.04 -1.90 15.53
C ASP A 87 10.18 -2.53 14.42
N ILE A 88 8.86 -2.64 14.64
CA ILE A 88 7.90 -3.14 13.65
C ILE A 88 7.77 -2.15 12.49
N ALA A 89 7.78 -0.85 12.77
CA ALA A 89 7.77 0.19 11.74
C ALA A 89 9.03 0.13 10.87
N ASP A 90 10.20 -0.07 11.50
CA ASP A 90 11.49 -0.17 10.81
C ASP A 90 11.58 -1.45 9.97
N ASP A 91 11.07 -2.58 10.48
CA ASP A 91 10.92 -3.82 9.73
C ASP A 91 10.01 -3.65 8.51
N LEU A 92 8.87 -2.95 8.67
CA LEU A 92 7.95 -2.65 7.58
C LEU A 92 8.60 -1.77 6.50
N GLU A 93 9.34 -0.75 6.92
CA GLU A 93 10.10 0.13 6.01
C GLU A 93 11.19 -0.63 5.25
N ARG A 94 11.89 -1.55 5.92
CA ARG A 94 12.98 -2.33 5.36
C ARG A 94 12.49 -3.42 4.39
N ASP A 95 11.49 -4.18 4.81
CA ASP A 95 11.09 -5.42 4.12
C ASP A 95 10.00 -5.15 3.06
N HIS A 96 9.23 -4.06 3.22
CA HIS A 96 8.15 -3.70 2.31
C HIS A 96 8.22 -2.24 1.78
N PRO A 97 9.39 -1.75 1.32
CA PRO A 97 9.56 -0.34 0.93
C PRO A 97 8.64 0.09 -0.22
N LYS A 98 8.21 -0.85 -1.07
CA LYS A 98 7.31 -0.59 -2.19
C LYS A 98 5.90 -0.16 -1.74
N LEU A 99 5.45 -0.58 -0.56
CA LEU A 99 4.14 -0.19 -0.02
C LEU A 99 4.15 1.31 0.33
N LEU A 100 5.28 1.82 0.82
CA LEU A 100 5.44 3.20 1.28
C LEU A 100 5.61 4.22 0.15
N VAL A 101 5.96 3.75 -1.07
CA VAL A 101 6.21 4.60 -2.24
C VAL A 101 4.97 4.73 -3.13
N SER A 102 3.86 4.05 -2.80
CA SER A 102 2.68 3.86 -3.66
C SER A 102 1.94 5.15 -4.09
N GLY A 103 2.26 6.32 -3.51
CA GLY A 103 1.73 7.63 -3.95
C GLY A 103 2.50 8.34 -5.08
N ARG A 104 3.59 7.77 -5.64
CA ARG A 104 4.41 8.45 -6.68
C ARG A 104 4.71 7.57 -7.90
N LYS A 105 3.68 7.04 -8.57
CA LYS A 105 3.71 7.14 -10.04
C LYS A 105 3.16 8.50 -10.41
N LYS A 106 3.89 9.56 -10.02
CA LYS A 106 3.79 10.85 -10.69
C LYS A 106 4.10 10.50 -12.14
N LYS A 107 3.08 10.48 -13.00
CA LYS A 107 3.23 10.44 -14.46
C LYS A 107 4.43 11.33 -14.72
N LYS A 108 5.53 10.78 -15.26
CA LYS A 108 6.69 11.60 -15.61
C LYS A 108 6.11 12.78 -16.38
N ASP A 109 6.12 13.93 -15.73
CA ASP A 109 5.96 15.20 -16.42
C ASP A 109 7.28 15.28 -17.16
N ASP A 110 7.29 14.67 -18.35
CA ASP A 110 8.43 14.63 -19.24
C ASP A 110 8.58 16.07 -19.73
N GLY A 111 9.23 16.88 -18.90
CA GLY A 111 9.49 18.29 -19.12
C GLY A 111 10.48 18.48 -20.26
N GLY A 112 10.08 18.09 -21.47
CA GLY A 112 10.93 18.07 -22.66
C GLY A 112 10.31 18.68 -23.91
N MET A 113 9.01 18.98 -23.94
CA MET A 113 8.42 19.64 -25.11
C MET A 113 7.18 20.45 -24.72
N THR A 114 7.14 21.72 -25.11
CA THR A 114 5.90 22.50 -25.07
C THR A 114 4.89 21.92 -26.07
N GLU A 115 3.59 22.08 -25.82
CA GLU A 115 2.51 21.54 -26.69
C GLU A 115 2.70 21.93 -28.17
N LYS A 116 3.25 23.12 -28.41
CA LYS A 116 3.59 23.63 -29.74
C LYS A 116 4.72 22.83 -30.41
N GLU A 117 5.80 22.57 -29.70
CA GLU A 117 6.94 21.79 -30.22
C GLU A 117 6.57 20.33 -30.46
N ALA A 118 5.68 19.76 -29.64
CA ALA A 118 5.16 18.42 -29.82
C ALA A 118 4.30 18.31 -31.10
N LEU A 119 3.45 19.31 -31.37
CA LEU A 119 2.66 19.39 -32.59
C LEU A 119 3.51 19.55 -33.85
N GLU A 120 4.53 20.40 -33.80
CA GLU A 120 5.46 20.58 -34.92
C GLU A 120 6.24 19.30 -35.24
N LEU A 121 6.69 18.58 -34.20
CA LEU A 121 7.36 17.29 -34.35
C LEU A 121 6.43 16.23 -34.94
N GLN A 122 5.18 16.17 -34.46
CA GLN A 122 4.16 15.24 -34.94
C GLN A 122 3.86 15.47 -36.43
N GLN A 123 3.67 16.72 -36.85
CA GLN A 123 3.42 17.07 -38.24
C GLN A 123 4.60 16.70 -39.15
N LYS A 124 5.84 16.95 -38.69
CA LYS A 124 7.06 16.60 -39.44
C LYS A 124 7.19 15.10 -39.64
N LEU A 125 6.90 14.30 -38.61
CA LEU A 125 6.92 12.84 -38.69
C LEU A 125 5.85 12.30 -39.65
N PHE A 126 4.62 12.86 -39.61
CA PHE A 126 3.58 12.48 -40.56
C PHE A 126 3.93 12.82 -42.01
N ALA A 127 4.53 13.99 -42.25
CA ALA A 127 4.98 14.37 -43.58
C ALA A 127 6.08 13.41 -44.10
N GLN A 128 7.02 13.02 -43.25
CA GLN A 128 8.06 12.06 -43.59
C GLN A 128 7.49 10.67 -43.88
N ALA A 129 6.52 10.22 -43.09
CA ALA A 129 5.84 8.94 -43.31
C ALA A 129 5.05 8.94 -44.62
N LYS A 130 4.32 10.02 -44.93
CA LYS A 130 3.59 10.18 -46.18
C LYS A 130 4.51 10.20 -47.40
N ALA A 131 5.67 10.84 -47.29
CA ALA A 131 6.69 10.82 -48.34
C ALA A 131 7.25 9.41 -48.59
N ARG A 132 7.42 8.60 -47.53
CA ARG A 132 7.84 7.19 -47.66
C ARG A 132 6.77 6.27 -48.23
N GLN A 133 5.49 6.62 -48.10
CA GLN A 133 4.37 5.85 -48.68
C GLN A 133 4.04 6.24 -50.13
N ALA A 134 4.55 7.38 -50.60
CA ALA A 134 4.37 7.86 -51.96
C ALA A 134 5.55 7.52 -52.91
N MET A 135 6.58 6.83 -52.39
CA MET A 135 7.60 6.11 -53.16
C MET A 135 7.25 4.62 -53.18
#